data_AF-A0A2M8RYI5-F1
#
_entry.id   AF-A0A2M8RYI5-F1
#
_cell.length_a   1.000
_cell.length_b   1.000
_cell.length_c   1.000
_cell.angle_alpha   90.00
_cell.angle_beta   90.00
_cell.angle_gamma   90.00
#
_symmetry.space_group_name_H-M   'P 1'
#
loop_
_entity.id
_entity.type
_entity.pdbx_description
1 polymer ?
#
loop_
_entity_poly.entity_id
_entity_poly.type
_entity_poly.pdbx_seq_one_letter_code
_entity_poly.pdbx_strand_id
1 'polypeptide(L)'
;MNKIFKVIWDVASQQFVVTSELSRNKGKSASSTDKRIAPNALTLVVTAGLGALLGSSALAATSTAATTQEISGSTQSGGTTLETTITSANGNKVYIDTAEQGAVALGYNATTQAPGNNAYSSIAIGLNALAKGIQIDGSTATGAAIAIGDNASAREASLAVGSGANASAAQFASAFGTNSTASGDRSTALGINSRATQQWTVALGASSSATGPQAVAIGGQSISSQSSTVAIGSFTRATFHSAVAIGNSAAARNESATAIGRATTTYGKEGIAIGMSAKSGVASSTTESYYSGEKSIAIGSWASTLGYAAIAWE
;
A
#
# COMPACT_ATOMS: atom_id res chain seq x y z
N MET A 1 41.93 35.80 15.96
CA MET A 1 42.32 34.85 14.90
C MET A 1 41.80 33.47 15.30
N ASN A 2 40.69 33.01 14.73
CA ASN A 2 40.17 31.67 15.03
C ASN A 2 40.87 30.63 14.15
N LYS A 3 41.64 29.73 14.76
CA LYS A 3 42.17 28.54 14.10
C LYS A 3 41.12 27.44 14.27
N ILE A 4 40.43 27.10 13.19
CA ILE A 4 39.47 25.99 13.18
C ILE A 4 40.28 24.69 13.05
N PHE A 5 40.07 23.77 13.98
CA PHE A 5 40.68 22.44 13.99
C PHE A 5 39.58 21.38 13.85
N LYS A 6 39.85 20.32 13.09
CA LYS A 6 38.95 19.17 12.95
C LYS A 6 39.63 17.93 13.52
N VAL A 7 38.87 17.16 14.30
CA VAL A 7 39.30 15.85 14.78
C VAL A 7 38.88 14.80 13.76
N ILE A 8 39.83 14.00 13.28
CA ILE A 8 39.59 12.91 12.33
C ILE A 8 40.12 11.60 12.89
N TRP A 9 39.48 10.48 12.53
CA TRP A 9 39.95 9.14 12.86
C TRP A 9 41.06 8.74 11.87
N ASP A 10 42.26 8.43 12.35
CA ASP A 10 43.34 7.88 11.53
C ASP A 10 43.33 6.35 11.60
N VAL A 11 43.05 5.73 10.45
CA VAL A 11 42.94 4.27 10.32
C VAL A 11 44.32 3.59 10.42
N ALA A 12 45.40 4.28 10.06
CA ALA A 12 46.74 3.69 10.11
C ALA A 12 47.27 3.57 11.54
N SER A 13 46.93 4.53 12.41
CA SER A 13 47.37 4.56 13.81
C SER A 13 46.29 4.23 14.84
N GLN A 14 45.05 3.93 14.41
CA GLN A 14 43.92 3.53 15.28
C GLN A 14 43.61 4.55 16.39
N GLN A 15 43.66 5.85 16.08
CA GLN A 15 43.42 6.92 17.06
C GLN A 15 42.83 8.19 16.42
N PHE A 16 42.22 9.04 17.24
CA PHE A 16 41.71 10.35 16.82
C PHE A 16 42.85 11.39 16.80
N VAL A 17 43.05 12.05 15.66
CA VAL A 17 44.10 13.06 15.45
C VAL A 17 43.46 14.41 15.10
N VAL A 18 43.99 15.49 15.69
CA VAL A 18 43.52 16.87 15.46
C VAL A 18 44.34 17.49 14.33
N THR A 19 43.69 17.95 13.26
CA THR A 19 44.34 18.60 12.12
C THR A 19 43.81 20.03 11.90
N SER A 20 44.66 20.91 11.37
CA SER A 20 44.30 22.29 11.03
C SER A 20 43.87 22.37 9.56
N GLU A 21 42.73 23.03 9.27
CA GLU A 21 42.17 23.15 7.91
C GLU A 21 43.08 23.85 6.88
N LEU A 22 44.23 24.40 7.29
CA LEU A 22 45.16 25.10 6.39
C LEU A 22 46.29 24.22 5.83
N SER A 23 46.41 22.94 6.21
CA SER A 23 47.43 22.08 5.63
C SER A 23 46.98 21.48 4.29
N ARG A 24 47.42 22.07 3.17
CA ARG A 24 47.33 21.44 1.84
C ARG A 24 48.29 20.25 1.76
N ASN A 25 47.78 19.10 1.35
CA ASN A 25 48.58 17.90 1.14
C ASN A 25 49.50 18.10 -0.08
N LYS A 26 50.82 18.23 0.12
CA LYS A 26 51.79 18.13 -0.97
C LYS A 26 52.02 16.65 -1.27
N GLY A 27 51.16 16.08 -2.11
CA GLY A 27 51.39 14.75 -2.69
C GLY A 27 52.67 14.76 -3.52
N LYS A 28 53.57 13.81 -3.26
CA LYS A 28 54.78 13.56 -4.05
C LYS A 28 54.38 13.21 -5.49
N SER A 29 55.09 13.78 -6.46
CA SER A 29 54.96 13.39 -7.87
C SER A 29 55.53 11.97 -8.03
N ALA A 30 54.68 11.00 -8.35
CA ALA A 30 55.09 9.64 -8.68
C ALA A 30 54.94 9.43 -10.19
N SER A 31 56.07 9.07 -10.80
CA SER A 31 56.29 8.76 -12.20
C SER A 31 55.22 7.84 -12.81
N SER A 32 54.71 8.26 -13.97
CA SER A 32 53.95 7.41 -14.88
C SER A 32 54.85 6.31 -15.43
N THR A 33 54.48 5.05 -15.20
CA THR A 33 54.88 3.91 -16.04
C THR A 33 53.63 3.43 -16.78
N ASP A 34 53.13 4.25 -17.70
CA ASP A 34 52.09 3.85 -18.66
C ASP A 34 52.74 2.95 -19.73
N LYS A 35 52.45 1.64 -19.69
CA LYS A 35 52.79 0.67 -20.74
C LYS A 35 51.61 0.41 -21.68
N ARG A 36 50.79 1.41 -21.97
CA ARG A 36 49.79 1.31 -23.04
C ARG A 36 50.33 1.95 -24.30
N ILE A 37 50.57 1.09 -25.28
CA ILE A 37 51.00 1.41 -26.63
C ILE A 37 50.01 2.41 -27.23
N ALA A 38 50.48 3.62 -27.52
CA ALA A 38 49.73 4.61 -28.27
C ALA A 38 49.57 4.13 -29.73
N PRO A 39 48.38 4.25 -30.35
CA PRO A 39 48.20 3.90 -31.74
C PRO A 39 48.68 5.07 -32.59
N ASN A 40 49.83 4.95 -33.25
CA ASN A 40 50.20 5.84 -34.35
C ASN A 40 50.85 5.03 -35.48
N ALA A 41 50.08 4.93 -36.57
CA ALA A 41 50.47 4.74 -37.96
C ALA A 41 51.68 3.83 -38.29
N LEU A 42 51.42 2.62 -38.79
CA LEU A 42 52.15 2.10 -39.95
C LEU A 42 51.31 1.09 -40.74
N THR A 43 50.91 1.53 -41.92
CA THR A 43 50.22 0.82 -43.01
C THR A 43 51.18 -0.17 -43.69
N LEU A 44 50.78 -1.44 -43.94
CA LEU A 44 51.01 -2.12 -45.25
C LEU A 44 50.31 -3.50 -45.37
N VAL A 45 49.25 -3.53 -46.19
CA VAL A 45 48.95 -4.43 -47.33
C VAL A 45 48.95 -5.98 -47.19
N VAL A 46 47.72 -6.51 -47.30
CA VAL A 46 47.22 -7.65 -48.13
C VAL A 46 47.94 -9.00 -48.10
N THR A 47 47.21 -10.05 -47.73
CA THR A 47 47.01 -11.26 -48.57
C THR A 47 45.78 -12.05 -48.12
N ALA A 48 45.05 -12.58 -49.11
CA ALA A 48 43.75 -13.21 -49.03
C ALA A 48 43.76 -14.63 -48.41
N GLY A 49 42.60 -15.08 -47.90
CA GLY A 49 42.37 -16.49 -47.62
C GLY A 49 41.06 -16.78 -46.87
N LEU A 50 40.09 -17.36 -47.57
CA LEU A 50 38.87 -17.99 -47.05
C LEU A 50 39.17 -19.07 -45.98
N GLY A 51 38.22 -19.32 -45.07
CA GLY A 51 38.03 -20.67 -44.50
C GLY A 51 37.68 -20.72 -43.01
N ALA A 52 36.50 -21.26 -42.72
CA ALA A 52 35.99 -21.58 -41.38
C ALA A 52 36.87 -22.56 -40.58
N LEU A 53 36.86 -22.48 -39.24
CA LEU A 53 36.64 -23.63 -38.34
C LEU A 53 36.66 -23.23 -36.84
N LEU A 54 35.53 -23.51 -36.19
CA LEU A 54 35.32 -24.05 -34.83
C LEU A 54 36.53 -24.18 -33.87
N GLY A 55 36.36 -23.74 -32.62
CA GLY A 55 37.16 -24.29 -31.51
C GLY A 55 37.19 -23.48 -30.22
N SER A 56 36.49 -23.96 -29.21
CA SER A 56 36.75 -23.79 -27.77
C SER A 56 36.71 -22.38 -27.14
N SER A 57 35.55 -22.08 -26.56
CA SER A 57 35.36 -21.65 -25.16
C SER A 57 36.55 -21.02 -24.41
N ALA A 58 36.55 -19.69 -24.36
CA ALA A 58 36.84 -18.97 -23.13
C ALA A 58 35.86 -17.80 -23.09
N LEU A 59 34.70 -18.01 -22.46
CA LEU A 59 33.80 -16.90 -22.11
C LEU A 59 34.56 -16.09 -21.07
N ALA A 60 35.32 -15.10 -21.52
CA ALA A 60 35.90 -14.11 -20.65
C ALA A 60 34.71 -13.47 -19.94
N ALA A 61 34.56 -13.75 -18.64
CA ALA A 61 33.66 -13.01 -17.79
C ALA A 61 34.17 -11.57 -17.80
N THR A 62 33.70 -10.78 -18.76
CA THR A 62 33.80 -9.34 -18.70
C THR A 62 33.02 -8.96 -17.47
N SER A 63 33.73 -8.72 -16.37
CA SER A 63 33.22 -7.92 -15.28
C SER A 63 32.94 -6.56 -15.90
N THR A 64 31.73 -6.37 -16.42
CA THR A 64 31.23 -5.06 -16.80
C THR A 64 31.41 -4.22 -15.54
N ALA A 65 32.39 -3.32 -15.59
CA ALA A 65 32.61 -2.39 -14.50
C ALA A 65 31.26 -1.80 -14.13
N ALA A 66 30.92 -1.78 -12.83
CA ALA A 66 29.76 -1.04 -12.37
C ALA A 66 29.93 0.38 -12.91
N THR A 67 29.21 0.69 -13.98
CA THR A 67 29.19 2.01 -14.56
C THR A 67 28.63 2.87 -13.46
N THR A 68 29.47 3.70 -12.85
CA THR A 68 29.00 4.87 -12.11
C THR A 68 28.22 5.67 -13.14
N GLN A 69 26.89 5.46 -13.21
CA GLN A 69 26.05 6.30 -14.04
C GLN A 69 26.16 7.69 -13.43
N GLU A 70 26.82 8.59 -14.15
CA GLU A 70 26.66 10.00 -13.86
C GLU A 70 25.18 10.33 -13.97
N ILE A 71 24.66 11.01 -12.94
CA ILE A 71 23.31 11.58 -12.98
C ILE A 71 23.38 12.74 -13.97
N SER A 72 23.21 12.44 -15.26
CA SER A 72 23.07 13.45 -16.30
C SER A 72 21.68 14.07 -16.17
N GLY A 73 21.56 15.14 -15.38
CA GLY A 73 20.36 15.96 -15.37
C GLY A 73 20.17 16.57 -16.77
N SER A 74 19.12 16.16 -17.49
CA SER A 74 18.74 16.81 -18.74
C SER A 74 17.81 17.98 -18.44
N THR A 75 18.33 19.20 -18.53
CA THR A 75 17.50 20.42 -18.58
C THR A 75 16.83 20.50 -19.95
N GLN A 76 15.51 20.36 -20.05
CA GLN A 76 14.78 20.91 -21.19
C GLN A 76 14.65 22.43 -21.01
N SER A 77 15.35 23.18 -21.86
CA SER A 77 15.21 24.63 -21.95
C SER A 77 13.83 24.98 -22.53
N GLY A 78 12.90 25.40 -21.67
CA GLY A 78 11.58 25.93 -22.06
C GLY A 78 10.43 25.64 -21.10
N GLY A 79 10.61 24.70 -20.16
CA GLY A 79 9.67 24.43 -19.07
C GLY A 79 10.34 24.63 -17.72
N THR A 80 9.61 25.07 -16.71
CA THR A 80 10.09 25.35 -15.35
C THR A 80 10.40 24.09 -14.52
N THR A 81 10.67 22.94 -15.14
CA THR A 81 10.89 21.64 -14.49
C THR A 81 12.37 21.24 -14.42
N LEU A 82 12.82 20.87 -13.21
CA LEU A 82 13.96 19.95 -13.04
C LEU A 82 13.46 18.52 -13.26
N GLU A 83 13.26 18.09 -14.50
CA GLU A 83 13.04 16.68 -14.81
C GLU A 83 14.35 15.88 -14.63
N THR A 84 14.71 15.55 -13.39
CA THR A 84 15.80 14.58 -13.16
C THR A 84 15.20 13.18 -13.18
N THR A 85 15.10 12.57 -14.36
CA THR A 85 14.81 11.13 -14.44
C THR A 85 16.10 10.36 -14.19
N ILE A 86 16.35 9.93 -12.94
CA ILE A 86 17.39 8.92 -12.71
C ILE A 86 16.83 7.60 -13.22
N THR A 87 17.19 7.24 -14.46
CA THR A 87 16.92 5.92 -15.02
C THR A 87 18.11 5.02 -14.68
N SER A 88 18.02 4.31 -13.56
CA SER A 88 18.98 3.22 -13.28
C SER A 88 18.95 2.21 -14.44
N ALA A 89 20.08 1.59 -14.77
CA ALA A 89 20.21 0.58 -15.83
C ALA A 89 19.19 -0.59 -15.73
N ASN A 90 18.55 -0.77 -14.57
CA ASN A 90 17.48 -1.74 -14.32
C ASN A 90 16.05 -1.19 -14.54
N GLY A 91 15.90 0.00 -15.15
CA GLY A 91 14.62 0.66 -15.38
C GLY A 91 13.98 1.30 -14.14
N ASN A 92 14.69 1.37 -13.02
CA ASN A 92 14.20 2.01 -11.80
C ASN A 92 14.16 3.52 -12.03
N LYS A 93 12.94 4.10 -12.13
CA LYS A 93 12.73 5.53 -12.35
C LYS A 93 12.58 6.23 -11.00
N VAL A 94 13.36 7.28 -10.78
CA VAL A 94 13.11 8.30 -9.75
C VAL A 94 12.66 9.54 -10.52
N TYR A 95 11.36 9.82 -10.49
CA TYR A 95 10.73 10.99 -11.09
C TYR A 95 10.18 11.87 -9.96
N ILE A 96 10.73 13.07 -9.83
CA ILE A 96 10.25 14.10 -8.91
C ILE A 96 9.87 15.27 -9.81
N ASP A 97 8.58 15.42 -10.11
CA ASP A 97 8.09 16.58 -10.84
C ASP A 97 7.91 17.74 -9.85
N THR A 98 8.82 18.70 -9.91
CA THR A 98 8.76 19.90 -9.09
C THR A 98 8.02 21.06 -9.77
N ALA A 99 7.49 20.92 -11.00
CA ALA A 99 6.73 22.00 -11.62
C ALA A 99 5.22 21.80 -11.49
N GLU A 100 4.58 22.90 -11.09
CA GLU A 100 3.15 23.25 -11.03
C GLU A 100 2.17 22.27 -10.35
N GLN A 101 2.47 20.97 -10.23
CA GLN A 101 1.57 20.01 -9.61
C GLN A 101 2.24 19.11 -8.58
N GLY A 102 3.57 19.03 -8.48
CA GLY A 102 4.25 18.42 -7.33
C GLY A 102 4.09 16.90 -7.21
N ALA A 103 4.03 16.18 -8.33
CA ALA A 103 3.89 14.73 -8.34
C ALA A 103 5.21 14.00 -8.04
N VAL A 104 5.10 12.83 -7.40
CA VAL A 104 6.25 11.98 -7.04
C VAL A 104 6.02 10.58 -7.56
N ALA A 105 6.91 10.06 -8.42
CA ALA A 105 6.88 8.68 -8.89
C ALA A 105 8.25 8.00 -8.66
N LEU A 106 8.29 7.03 -7.75
CA LEU A 106 9.51 6.34 -7.32
C LEU A 106 9.37 4.83 -7.50
N GLY A 107 10.16 4.22 -8.39
CA GLY A 107 10.17 2.77 -8.62
C GLY A 107 10.01 2.38 -10.10
N TYR A 108 10.36 1.13 -10.43
CA TYR A 108 10.14 0.60 -11.78
C TYR A 108 8.64 0.65 -12.12
N ASN A 109 8.29 1.30 -13.23
CA ASN A 109 6.90 1.45 -13.71
C ASN A 109 5.93 2.13 -12.71
N ALA A 110 6.46 2.87 -11.71
CA ALA A 110 5.63 3.74 -10.87
C ALA A 110 5.05 4.87 -11.73
N THR A 111 3.75 5.13 -11.61
CA THR A 111 3.02 6.09 -12.45
C THR A 111 2.11 6.97 -11.62
N THR A 112 2.27 8.28 -11.80
CA THR A 112 1.28 9.29 -11.38
C THR A 112 0.55 9.80 -12.62
N GLN A 113 -0.78 9.85 -12.60
CA GLN A 113 -1.60 10.35 -13.72
C GLN A 113 -2.78 11.15 -13.20
N ALA A 114 -3.41 11.99 -14.01
CA ALA A 114 -4.81 12.30 -13.78
C ALA A 114 -5.60 12.47 -15.08
N PRO A 115 -6.94 12.56 -15.03
CA PRO A 115 -7.75 12.96 -16.18
C PRO A 115 -7.25 14.31 -16.71
N GLY A 116 -6.94 14.37 -18.01
CA GLY A 116 -6.43 15.59 -18.66
C GLY A 116 -4.90 15.77 -18.66
N ASN A 117 -4.10 14.71 -18.50
CA ASN A 117 -2.61 14.73 -18.54
C ASN A 117 -1.90 15.48 -17.39
N ASN A 118 -2.59 15.79 -16.31
CA ASN A 118 -2.06 16.61 -15.22
C ASN A 118 -1.94 15.78 -13.93
N ALA A 119 -0.74 15.34 -13.53
CA ALA A 119 -0.57 14.53 -12.32
C ALA A 119 -0.72 15.40 -11.04
N TYR A 120 -1.96 15.63 -10.57
CA TYR A 120 -2.24 16.44 -9.37
C TYR A 120 -1.53 15.90 -8.13
N SER A 121 -0.48 16.55 -7.61
CA SER A 121 0.26 16.29 -6.36
C SER A 121 0.29 14.83 -5.88
N SER A 122 0.30 13.89 -6.83
CA SER A 122 0.01 12.48 -6.56
C SER A 122 1.33 11.80 -6.31
N ILE A 123 1.30 10.77 -5.47
CA ILE A 123 2.51 10.09 -5.00
C ILE A 123 2.37 8.61 -5.34
N ALA A 124 3.21 8.09 -6.22
CA ALA A 124 3.35 6.67 -6.52
C ALA A 124 4.74 6.19 -6.09
N ILE A 125 4.84 5.26 -5.14
CA ILE A 125 6.12 4.74 -4.64
C ILE A 125 6.06 3.22 -4.60
N GLY A 126 6.90 2.54 -5.38
CA GLY A 126 6.96 1.08 -5.46
C GLY A 126 6.97 0.57 -6.90
N LEU A 127 7.35 -0.69 -7.07
CA LEU A 127 7.25 -1.39 -8.36
C LEU A 127 5.78 -1.37 -8.82
N ASN A 128 5.50 -0.92 -10.05
CA ASN A 128 4.16 -0.80 -10.62
C ASN A 128 3.14 0.01 -9.78
N ALA A 129 3.58 0.87 -8.86
CA ALA A 129 2.66 1.69 -8.07
C ALA A 129 1.90 2.67 -8.99
N LEU A 130 0.59 2.80 -8.82
CA LEU A 130 -0.27 3.65 -9.63
C LEU A 130 -1.04 4.64 -8.74
N ALA A 131 -0.77 5.93 -8.90
CA ALA A 131 -1.54 6.99 -8.25
C ALA A 131 -2.22 7.86 -9.29
N LYS A 132 -3.55 7.78 -9.39
CA LYS A 132 -4.34 8.60 -10.31
C LYS A 132 -5.18 9.65 -9.57
N GLY A 133 -4.78 10.92 -9.62
CA GLY A 133 -5.58 12.01 -9.07
C GLY A 133 -6.90 12.26 -9.83
N ILE A 134 -7.70 13.21 -9.36
CA ILE A 134 -8.95 13.65 -10.00
C ILE A 134 -9.02 15.18 -10.14
N GLN A 135 -9.64 15.64 -11.24
CA GLN A 135 -10.21 16.98 -11.32
C GLN A 135 -11.64 16.96 -10.84
N ILE A 136 -11.95 17.86 -9.92
CA ILE A 136 -13.33 18.09 -9.54
C ILE A 136 -13.88 19.14 -10.52
N ASP A 137 -14.78 18.72 -11.41
CA ASP A 137 -15.37 19.59 -12.45
C ASP A 137 -15.89 20.91 -11.85
N GLY A 138 -15.49 22.04 -12.45
CA GLY A 138 -15.89 23.38 -12.01
C GLY A 138 -15.21 23.89 -10.74
N SER A 139 -14.20 23.19 -10.20
CA SER A 139 -13.43 23.60 -9.04
C SER A 139 -11.92 23.64 -9.33
N THR A 140 -11.20 24.54 -8.66
CA THR A 140 -9.72 24.48 -8.57
C THR A 140 -9.24 23.37 -7.62
N ALA A 141 -10.16 22.72 -6.88
CA ALA A 141 -9.83 21.63 -5.98
C ALA A 141 -9.42 20.38 -6.78
N THR A 142 -8.15 20.00 -6.63
CA THR A 142 -7.60 18.78 -7.20
C THR A 142 -7.52 17.72 -6.10
N GLY A 143 -7.89 16.49 -6.43
CA GLY A 143 -7.78 15.37 -5.52
C GLY A 143 -6.54 14.55 -5.82
N ALA A 144 -5.48 14.71 -5.03
CA ALA A 144 -4.27 13.91 -5.16
C ALA A 144 -4.51 12.46 -4.74
N ALA A 145 -3.95 11.50 -5.48
CA ALA A 145 -3.93 10.10 -5.07
C ALA A 145 -2.55 9.72 -4.53
N ILE A 146 -2.51 8.80 -3.56
CA ILE A 146 -1.26 8.32 -2.98
C ILE A 146 -1.26 6.79 -3.02
N ALA A 147 -0.31 6.20 -3.72
CA ALA A 147 -0.09 4.76 -3.81
C ALA A 147 1.34 4.42 -3.39
N ILE A 148 1.51 3.70 -2.28
CA ILE A 148 2.82 3.35 -1.71
C ILE A 148 2.87 1.85 -1.46
N GLY A 149 3.71 1.13 -2.20
CA GLY A 149 3.90 -0.31 -2.15
C GLY A 149 4.01 -0.92 -3.54
N ASP A 150 4.62 -2.10 -3.63
CA ASP A 150 4.63 -2.89 -4.87
C ASP A 150 3.20 -3.21 -5.32
N ASN A 151 2.84 -2.86 -6.55
CA ASN A 151 1.50 -2.96 -7.13
C ASN A 151 0.40 -2.22 -6.33
N ALA A 152 0.75 -1.22 -5.51
CA ALA A 152 -0.25 -0.37 -4.87
C ALA A 152 -0.99 0.48 -5.91
N SER A 153 -2.31 0.63 -5.79
CA SER A 153 -3.14 1.36 -6.75
C SER A 153 -4.14 2.25 -6.04
N ALA A 154 -4.05 3.56 -6.24
CA ALA A 154 -4.97 4.55 -5.72
C ALA A 154 -5.50 5.41 -6.86
N ARG A 155 -6.82 5.66 -6.89
CA ARG A 155 -7.45 6.49 -7.92
C ARG A 155 -8.46 7.45 -7.30
N GLU A 156 -8.64 8.60 -7.92
CA GLU A 156 -9.70 9.56 -7.59
C GLU A 156 -9.64 10.09 -6.15
N ALA A 157 -8.54 10.75 -5.80
CA ALA A 157 -8.32 11.29 -4.45
C ALA A 157 -8.24 10.22 -3.35
N SER A 158 -7.84 9.01 -3.70
CA SER A 158 -7.74 7.88 -2.78
C SER A 158 -6.32 7.63 -2.28
N LEU A 159 -6.21 6.79 -1.25
CA LEU A 159 -4.97 6.41 -0.60
C LEU A 159 -4.83 4.88 -0.58
N ALA A 160 -3.71 4.35 -1.06
CA ALA A 160 -3.38 2.93 -1.03
C ALA A 160 -1.96 2.75 -0.50
N VAL A 161 -1.79 2.14 0.67
CA VAL A 161 -0.48 1.96 1.31
C VAL A 161 -0.30 0.50 1.73
N GLY A 162 0.64 -0.19 1.11
CA GLY A 162 0.91 -1.62 1.28
C GLY A 162 1.12 -2.30 -0.06
N SER A 163 1.88 -3.40 -0.09
CA SER A 163 2.04 -4.20 -1.31
C SER A 163 0.68 -4.77 -1.74
N GLY A 164 0.27 -4.52 -2.98
CA GLY A 164 -1.03 -4.91 -3.51
C GLY A 164 -2.23 -4.15 -2.92
N ALA A 165 -2.01 -3.09 -2.14
CA ALA A 165 -3.11 -2.27 -1.62
C ALA A 165 -3.88 -1.63 -2.79
N ASN A 166 -5.21 -1.69 -2.75
CA ASN A 166 -6.07 -1.26 -3.83
C ASN A 166 -7.18 -0.33 -3.31
N ALA A 167 -7.08 0.95 -3.65
CA ALA A 167 -8.09 1.98 -3.47
C ALA A 167 -8.49 2.61 -4.82
N SER A 168 -8.73 1.76 -5.83
CA SER A 168 -8.77 2.19 -7.23
C SER A 168 -10.17 2.29 -7.85
N ALA A 169 -11.22 1.84 -7.16
CA ALA A 169 -12.53 1.66 -7.79
C ALA A 169 -13.51 2.82 -7.56
N ALA A 170 -13.22 3.71 -6.62
CA ALA A 170 -14.13 4.82 -6.28
C ALA A 170 -13.36 6.00 -5.66
N GLN A 171 -14.08 7.11 -5.48
CA GLN A 171 -13.53 8.36 -4.95
C GLN A 171 -13.27 8.27 -3.44
N PHE A 172 -12.20 8.93 -3.00
CA PHE A 172 -11.89 9.15 -1.58
C PHE A 172 -11.79 7.86 -0.74
N ALA A 173 -11.38 6.75 -1.36
CA ALA A 173 -11.18 5.48 -0.68
C ALA A 173 -9.81 5.43 0.02
N SER A 174 -9.70 4.66 1.08
CA SER A 174 -8.45 4.50 1.86
C SER A 174 -8.17 3.04 2.14
N ALA A 175 -7.14 2.47 1.51
CA ALA A 175 -6.66 1.10 1.69
C ALA A 175 -5.27 1.10 2.36
N PHE A 176 -5.15 0.48 3.51
CA PHE A 176 -3.90 0.33 4.25
C PHE A 176 -3.63 -1.13 4.61
N GLY A 177 -2.48 -1.66 4.23
CA GLY A 177 -2.04 -3.02 4.49
C GLY A 177 -1.81 -3.83 3.21
N THR A 178 -1.04 -4.91 3.32
CA THR A 178 -0.79 -5.80 2.18
C THR A 178 -2.10 -6.40 1.68
N ASN A 179 -2.39 -6.25 0.39
CA ASN A 179 -3.61 -6.69 -0.27
C ASN A 179 -4.92 -6.12 0.34
N SER A 180 -4.87 -5.01 1.08
CA SER A 180 -6.09 -4.33 1.52
C SER A 180 -6.85 -3.76 0.33
N THR A 181 -8.18 -3.88 0.30
CA THR A 181 -9.03 -3.39 -0.79
C THR A 181 -10.09 -2.44 -0.26
N ALA A 182 -10.01 -1.16 -0.62
CA ALA A 182 -11.04 -0.14 -0.40
C ALA A 182 -11.64 0.26 -1.76
N SER A 183 -12.67 -0.44 -2.22
CA SER A 183 -13.24 -0.27 -3.57
C SER A 183 -14.58 0.48 -3.58
N GLY A 184 -15.12 0.83 -2.42
CA GLY A 184 -16.33 1.64 -2.31
C GLY A 184 -16.05 3.13 -2.23
N ASP A 185 -16.99 3.97 -2.68
CA ASP A 185 -16.89 5.42 -2.53
C ASP A 185 -16.81 5.78 -1.04
N ARG A 186 -15.79 6.56 -0.67
CA ARG A 186 -15.48 6.94 0.73
C ARG A 186 -15.33 5.74 1.67
N SER A 187 -14.86 4.60 1.14
CA SER A 187 -14.59 3.39 1.93
C SER A 187 -13.22 3.43 2.60
N THR A 188 -13.08 2.76 3.74
CA THR A 188 -11.80 2.60 4.45
C THR A 188 -11.55 1.13 4.75
N ALA A 189 -10.44 0.59 4.25
CA ALA A 189 -9.94 -0.74 4.56
C ALA A 189 -8.56 -0.63 5.21
N LEU A 190 -8.40 -1.12 6.45
CA LEU A 190 -7.15 -1.08 7.21
C LEU A 190 -6.84 -2.47 7.76
N GLY A 191 -5.73 -3.05 7.35
CA GLY A 191 -5.28 -4.40 7.74
C GLY A 191 -4.96 -5.27 6.53
N ILE A 192 -4.09 -6.25 6.73
CA ILE A 192 -3.72 -7.23 5.68
C ILE A 192 -4.98 -7.95 5.20
N ASN A 193 -5.21 -8.00 3.89
CA ASN A 193 -6.42 -8.59 3.26
C ASN A 193 -7.76 -7.99 3.73
N SER A 194 -7.78 -6.80 4.33
CA SER A 194 -9.03 -6.12 4.68
C SER A 194 -9.82 -5.72 3.42
N ARG A 195 -11.15 -5.73 3.48
CA ARG A 195 -12.03 -5.48 2.33
C ARG A 195 -13.17 -4.54 2.71
N ALA A 196 -13.17 -3.32 2.17
CA ALA A 196 -14.25 -2.35 2.26
C ALA A 196 -14.75 -2.05 0.85
N THR A 197 -15.80 -2.75 0.39
CA THR A 197 -16.10 -2.84 -1.06
C THR A 197 -17.33 -2.06 -1.52
N GLN A 198 -18.03 -1.40 -0.60
CA GLN A 198 -19.24 -0.62 -0.89
C GLN A 198 -19.14 0.79 -0.33
N GLN A 199 -20.05 1.66 -0.76
CA GLN A 199 -20.07 3.05 -0.33
C GLN A 199 -20.14 3.18 1.20
N TRP A 200 -19.38 4.11 1.78
CA TRP A 200 -19.37 4.43 3.21
C TRP A 200 -19.00 3.23 4.11
N THR A 201 -18.25 2.26 3.59
CA THR A 201 -17.85 1.07 4.36
C THR A 201 -16.57 1.30 5.14
N VAL A 202 -16.47 0.63 6.30
CA VAL A 202 -15.29 0.65 7.16
C VAL A 202 -14.90 -0.78 7.52
N ALA A 203 -13.73 -1.23 7.09
CA ALA A 203 -13.16 -2.55 7.40
C ALA A 203 -11.81 -2.36 8.11
N LEU A 204 -11.74 -2.59 9.41
CA LEU A 204 -10.53 -2.38 10.23
C LEU A 204 -10.11 -3.69 10.90
N GLY A 205 -9.10 -4.38 10.38
CA GLY A 205 -8.56 -5.61 10.93
C GLY A 205 -7.98 -6.52 9.85
N ALA A 206 -7.09 -7.44 10.24
CA ALA A 206 -6.61 -8.45 9.31
C ALA A 206 -7.79 -9.32 8.82
N SER A 207 -7.96 -9.39 7.50
CA SER A 207 -9.06 -10.10 6.85
C SER A 207 -10.48 -9.66 7.28
N SER A 208 -10.65 -8.44 7.81
CA SER A 208 -11.98 -7.87 8.06
C SER A 208 -12.69 -7.58 6.73
N SER A 209 -14.00 -7.80 6.66
CA SER A 209 -14.78 -7.67 5.41
C SER A 209 -16.07 -6.90 5.63
N ALA A 210 -16.12 -5.64 5.17
CA ALA A 210 -17.31 -4.80 5.07
C ALA A 210 -17.75 -4.71 3.59
N THR A 211 -18.78 -5.47 3.21
CA THR A 211 -19.21 -5.62 1.81
C THR A 211 -20.64 -5.18 1.53
N GLY A 212 -21.38 -4.73 2.54
CA GLY A 212 -22.67 -4.08 2.37
C GLY A 212 -22.53 -2.54 2.41
N PRO A 213 -23.42 -1.77 1.77
CA PRO A 213 -23.38 -0.31 1.87
C PRO A 213 -23.46 0.16 3.33
N GLN A 214 -22.69 1.18 3.73
CA GLN A 214 -22.63 1.70 5.11
C GLN A 214 -22.23 0.64 6.17
N ALA A 215 -21.68 -0.50 5.76
CA ALA A 215 -21.29 -1.56 6.69
C ALA A 215 -19.99 -1.23 7.43
N VAL A 216 -19.94 -1.59 8.71
CA VAL A 216 -18.77 -1.45 9.58
C VAL A 216 -18.33 -2.84 10.04
N ALA A 217 -17.08 -3.21 9.78
CA ALA A 217 -16.44 -4.44 10.20
C ALA A 217 -15.11 -4.11 10.90
N ILE A 218 -15.03 -4.23 12.22
CA ILE A 218 -13.85 -3.91 13.03
C ILE A 218 -13.42 -5.15 13.80
N GLY A 219 -12.19 -5.63 13.59
CA GLY A 219 -11.63 -6.83 14.20
C GLY A 219 -11.08 -7.82 13.18
N GLY A 220 -10.17 -8.68 13.62
CA GLY A 220 -9.65 -9.74 12.75
C GLY A 220 -10.77 -10.68 12.30
N GLN A 221 -10.90 -10.88 10.98
CA GLN A 221 -11.93 -11.74 10.39
C GLN A 221 -13.39 -11.35 10.74
N SER A 222 -13.66 -10.10 11.12
CA SER A 222 -15.03 -9.60 11.28
C SER A 222 -15.73 -9.48 9.92
N ILE A 223 -17.01 -9.84 9.84
CA ILE A 223 -17.79 -9.82 8.59
C ILE A 223 -19.06 -9.00 8.77
N SER A 224 -19.22 -7.99 7.92
CA SER A 224 -20.36 -7.07 7.85
C SER A 224 -20.83 -6.99 6.39
N SER A 225 -21.85 -7.78 6.00
CA SER A 225 -22.07 -8.13 4.58
C SER A 225 -23.32 -7.56 3.94
N GLN A 226 -24.19 -6.89 4.69
CA GLN A 226 -25.44 -6.29 4.21
C GLN A 226 -25.51 -4.80 4.54
N SER A 227 -26.51 -4.08 4.03
CA SER A 227 -26.61 -2.63 4.28
C SER A 227 -26.72 -2.31 5.76
N SER A 228 -26.05 -1.23 6.17
CA SER A 228 -26.17 -0.65 7.52
C SER A 228 -25.84 -1.64 8.65
N THR A 229 -24.94 -2.58 8.38
CA THR A 229 -24.50 -3.61 9.34
C THR A 229 -23.32 -3.14 10.18
N VAL A 230 -23.24 -3.63 11.42
CA VAL A 230 -22.13 -3.34 12.34
C VAL A 230 -21.61 -4.64 12.94
N ALA A 231 -20.35 -4.99 12.66
CA ALA A 231 -19.65 -6.15 13.22
C ALA A 231 -18.36 -5.69 13.91
N ILE A 232 -18.29 -5.73 15.25
CA ILE A 232 -17.15 -5.21 16.02
C ILE A 232 -16.62 -6.29 16.98
N GLY A 233 -15.43 -6.81 16.72
CA GLY A 233 -14.73 -7.86 17.47
C GLY A 233 -14.19 -8.94 16.53
N SER A 234 -13.17 -9.68 16.97
CA SER A 234 -12.61 -10.77 16.15
C SER A 234 -13.66 -11.86 15.90
N PHE A 235 -13.74 -12.35 14.66
CA PHE A 235 -14.71 -13.37 14.22
C PHE A 235 -16.20 -12.98 14.36
N THR A 236 -16.52 -11.69 14.45
CA THR A 236 -17.91 -11.22 14.48
C THR A 236 -18.61 -11.37 13.14
N ARG A 237 -19.93 -11.56 13.16
CA ARG A 237 -20.75 -11.70 11.96
C ARG A 237 -22.06 -10.92 12.08
N ALA A 238 -22.20 -9.87 11.29
CA ALA A 238 -23.46 -9.16 11.03
C ALA A 238 -23.77 -9.27 9.53
N THR A 239 -24.58 -10.27 9.15
CA THR A 239 -24.73 -10.67 7.74
C THR A 239 -26.11 -10.39 7.15
N PHE A 240 -26.95 -9.62 7.85
CA PHE A 240 -28.33 -9.31 7.50
C PHE A 240 -28.59 -7.81 7.63
N HIS A 241 -29.58 -7.27 6.91
CA HIS A 241 -29.84 -5.82 6.87
C HIS A 241 -30.01 -5.23 8.28
N SER A 242 -29.34 -4.11 8.56
CA SER A 242 -29.40 -3.41 9.85
C SER A 242 -28.97 -4.24 11.07
N ALA A 243 -28.28 -5.37 10.89
CA ALA A 243 -27.84 -6.22 11.97
C ALA A 243 -26.62 -5.64 12.72
N VAL A 244 -26.58 -5.84 14.04
CA VAL A 244 -25.51 -5.37 14.92
C VAL A 244 -24.94 -6.53 15.71
N ALA A 245 -23.65 -6.82 15.56
CA ALA A 245 -22.91 -7.84 16.30
C ALA A 245 -21.65 -7.24 16.92
N ILE A 246 -21.55 -7.24 18.25
CA ILE A 246 -20.41 -6.65 18.99
C ILE A 246 -19.89 -7.67 20.01
N GLY A 247 -18.60 -7.98 19.97
CA GLY A 247 -17.93 -8.93 20.87
C GLY A 247 -17.30 -10.11 20.13
N ASN A 248 -16.22 -10.69 20.67
CA ASN A 248 -15.53 -11.80 20.01
C ASN A 248 -16.51 -12.97 19.69
N SER A 249 -16.57 -13.36 18.43
CA SER A 249 -17.50 -14.39 17.92
C SER A 249 -19.00 -14.10 18.08
N ALA A 250 -19.39 -12.83 18.29
CA ALA A 250 -20.81 -12.45 18.27
C ALA A 250 -21.42 -12.61 16.87
N ALA A 251 -22.68 -13.02 16.80
CA ALA A 251 -23.38 -13.25 15.54
C ALA A 251 -24.83 -12.74 15.56
N ALA A 252 -25.12 -11.75 14.73
CA ALA A 252 -26.49 -11.31 14.44
C ALA A 252 -26.94 -11.95 13.11
N ARG A 253 -27.83 -12.95 13.21
CA ARG A 253 -28.17 -13.87 12.12
C ARG A 253 -29.53 -13.57 11.47
N ASN A 254 -30.05 -12.37 11.64
CA ASN A 254 -31.30 -11.96 11.02
C ASN A 254 -31.39 -10.43 10.87
N GLU A 255 -32.38 -9.97 10.12
CA GLU A 255 -32.67 -8.55 9.91
C GLU A 255 -32.90 -7.83 11.23
N SER A 256 -32.24 -6.67 11.39
CA SER A 256 -32.33 -5.83 12.60
C SER A 256 -32.01 -6.55 13.91
N ALA A 257 -31.34 -7.70 13.85
CA ALA A 257 -30.91 -8.46 15.02
C ALA A 257 -29.73 -7.77 15.72
N THR A 258 -29.76 -7.72 17.04
CA THR A 258 -28.68 -7.17 17.88
C THR A 258 -28.08 -8.26 18.76
N ALA A 259 -26.77 -8.50 18.67
CA ALA A 259 -26.02 -9.47 19.46
C ALA A 259 -24.79 -8.80 20.08
N ILE A 260 -24.79 -8.59 21.40
CA ILE A 260 -23.71 -7.88 22.12
C ILE A 260 -23.13 -8.77 23.22
N GLY A 261 -21.86 -9.15 23.11
CA GLY A 261 -21.14 -9.99 24.05
C GLY A 261 -20.27 -11.05 23.37
N ARG A 262 -19.38 -11.69 24.12
CA ARG A 262 -18.56 -12.79 23.60
C ARG A 262 -19.45 -14.01 23.32
N ALA A 263 -19.33 -14.57 22.12
CA ALA A 263 -20.08 -15.75 21.65
C ALA A 263 -21.62 -15.60 21.71
N THR A 264 -22.13 -14.37 21.74
CA THR A 264 -23.56 -14.05 21.73
C THR A 264 -24.16 -14.32 20.35
N THR A 265 -25.38 -14.86 20.27
CA THR A 265 -26.06 -15.10 18.99
C THR A 265 -27.51 -14.66 19.01
N THR A 266 -27.92 -13.86 18.03
CA THR A 266 -29.33 -13.48 17.83
C THR A 266 -29.82 -14.11 16.54
N TYR A 267 -30.78 -15.01 16.68
CA TYR A 267 -31.49 -15.69 15.58
C TYR A 267 -32.75 -14.94 15.18
N GLY A 268 -33.49 -14.37 16.14
CA GLY A 268 -34.74 -13.67 15.86
C GLY A 268 -34.57 -12.39 15.04
N LYS A 269 -35.49 -12.13 14.09
CA LYS A 269 -35.64 -10.82 13.45
C LYS A 269 -35.99 -9.78 14.52
N GLU A 270 -35.34 -8.62 14.50
CA GLU A 270 -35.52 -7.58 15.55
C GLU A 270 -35.23 -8.11 16.97
N GLY A 271 -34.55 -9.25 17.09
CA GLY A 271 -34.19 -9.84 18.37
C GLY A 271 -33.01 -9.11 19.00
N ILE A 272 -32.90 -9.19 20.33
CA ILE A 272 -31.81 -8.60 21.10
C ILE A 272 -31.23 -9.68 22.01
N ALA A 273 -29.93 -9.95 21.89
CA ALA A 273 -29.17 -10.75 22.85
C ALA A 273 -28.01 -9.92 23.39
N ILE A 274 -27.91 -9.78 24.71
CA ILE A 274 -26.84 -9.03 25.39
C ILE A 274 -26.29 -9.89 26.52
N GLY A 275 -24.98 -10.18 26.50
CA GLY A 275 -24.30 -10.99 27.51
C GLY A 275 -23.54 -12.17 26.92
N MET A 276 -22.54 -12.67 27.65
CA MET A 276 -21.69 -13.76 27.16
C MET A 276 -22.53 -15.01 26.86
N SER A 277 -22.41 -15.56 25.66
CA SER A 277 -23.16 -16.74 25.21
C SER A 277 -24.69 -16.59 25.23
N ALA A 278 -25.23 -15.37 25.36
CA ALA A 278 -26.67 -15.14 25.30
C ALA A 278 -27.24 -15.50 23.92
N LYS A 279 -28.48 -15.97 23.89
CA LYS A 279 -29.19 -16.42 22.69
C LYS A 279 -30.60 -15.84 22.61
N SER A 280 -30.88 -15.07 21.57
CA SER A 280 -32.23 -14.59 21.27
C SER A 280 -32.83 -15.37 20.10
N GLY A 281 -33.84 -16.20 20.39
CA GLY A 281 -34.45 -17.11 19.42
C GLY A 281 -33.66 -18.40 19.19
N VAL A 282 -34.11 -19.23 18.24
CA VAL A 282 -33.36 -20.41 17.80
C VAL A 282 -33.16 -20.45 16.28
N ALA A 283 -32.05 -21.07 15.87
CA ALA A 283 -31.86 -21.48 14.48
C ALA A 283 -32.92 -22.52 14.12
N SER A 284 -33.71 -22.25 13.08
CA SER A 284 -34.62 -23.26 12.54
C SER A 284 -33.85 -24.32 11.74
N SER A 285 -34.27 -25.57 11.90
CA SER A 285 -33.72 -26.74 11.20
C SER A 285 -34.45 -27.08 9.90
N THR A 286 -35.44 -26.27 9.49
CA THR A 286 -36.25 -26.52 8.29
C THR A 286 -36.14 -25.36 7.30
N THR A 287 -36.17 -25.72 6.02
CA THR A 287 -35.58 -25.09 4.83
C THR A 287 -36.09 -23.70 4.42
N GLU A 288 -36.73 -22.93 5.30
CA GLU A 288 -37.13 -21.54 5.00
C GLU A 288 -36.96 -20.64 6.22
N SER A 289 -36.70 -19.37 5.97
CA SER A 289 -36.21 -18.29 6.84
C SER A 289 -37.08 -17.91 8.06
N TYR A 290 -37.69 -18.87 8.75
CA TYR A 290 -38.35 -18.67 10.03
C TYR A 290 -37.38 -18.94 11.17
N TYR A 291 -36.63 -17.92 11.56
CA TYR A 291 -36.02 -17.92 12.88
C TYR A 291 -37.13 -17.72 13.91
N SER A 292 -37.23 -18.57 14.93
CA SER A 292 -38.14 -18.28 16.04
C SER A 292 -37.54 -17.16 16.89
N GLY A 293 -38.39 -16.50 17.67
CA GLY A 293 -37.94 -15.42 18.55
C GLY A 293 -37.80 -14.06 17.89
N GLU A 294 -38.58 -13.78 16.84
CA GLU A 294 -38.78 -12.40 16.39
C GLU A 294 -39.12 -11.52 17.61
N LYS A 295 -38.46 -10.35 17.70
CA LYS A 295 -38.58 -9.39 18.81
C LYS A 295 -38.25 -9.94 20.20
N SER A 296 -37.59 -11.11 20.30
CA SER A 296 -37.24 -11.68 21.60
C SER A 296 -35.99 -11.05 22.19
N ILE A 297 -35.96 -10.91 23.51
CA ILE A 297 -34.92 -10.19 24.26
C ILE A 297 -34.28 -11.14 25.28
N ALA A 298 -32.99 -11.43 25.14
CA ALA A 298 -32.18 -12.19 26.09
C ALA A 298 -31.09 -11.29 26.68
N ILE A 299 -31.10 -11.05 27.98
CA ILE A 299 -30.13 -10.18 28.66
C ILE A 299 -29.46 -10.95 29.81
N GLY A 300 -28.14 -10.94 29.90
CA GLY A 300 -27.41 -11.70 30.90
C GLY A 300 -26.51 -12.74 30.26
N SER A 301 -25.56 -13.26 31.03
CA SER A 301 -24.71 -14.34 30.52
C SER A 301 -25.53 -15.62 30.42
N TRP A 302 -25.42 -16.37 29.32
CA TRP A 302 -26.19 -17.60 29.03
C TRP A 302 -27.72 -17.44 28.92
N ALA A 303 -28.27 -16.23 29.06
CA ALA A 303 -29.70 -15.97 28.87
C ALA A 303 -30.19 -16.47 27.50
N SER A 304 -31.33 -17.16 27.46
CA SER A 304 -31.86 -17.77 26.25
C SER A 304 -33.36 -17.57 26.09
N THR A 305 -33.80 -17.12 24.92
CA THR A 305 -35.22 -17.06 24.53
C THR A 305 -35.49 -18.02 23.38
N LEU A 306 -36.71 -18.58 23.30
CA LEU A 306 -37.11 -19.53 22.26
C LEU A 306 -38.31 -19.05 21.41
N GLY A 307 -39.13 -18.13 21.94
CA GLY A 307 -40.44 -17.75 21.38
C GLY A 307 -40.54 -16.28 20.96
N TYR A 308 -41.54 -15.98 20.14
CA TYR A 308 -41.88 -14.61 19.70
C TYR A 308 -42.05 -13.67 20.90
N ALA A 309 -41.39 -12.51 20.86
CA ALA A 309 -41.41 -11.50 21.92
C ALA A 309 -41.10 -12.04 23.35
N ALA A 310 -40.46 -13.21 23.45
CA ALA A 310 -40.06 -13.76 24.74
C ALA A 310 -38.95 -12.91 25.35
N ILE A 311 -38.97 -12.77 26.68
CA ILE A 311 -37.95 -12.05 27.43
C ILE A 311 -37.32 -13.01 28.42
N ALA A 312 -35.99 -13.08 28.43
CA ALA A 312 -35.20 -13.81 29.41
C ALA A 312 -34.15 -12.87 30.01
N TRP A 313 -33.95 -12.94 31.32
CA TRP A 313 -32.88 -12.23 32.00
C TRP A 313 -32.17 -13.11 33.04
N GLU A 314 -30.85 -12.92 33.19
CA GLU A 314 -29.99 -13.51 34.24
C GLU A 314 -29.03 -12.47 34.81
#